data_AF-A0A538SBV6-F1
#
_entry.id   AF-A0A538SBV6-F1
#
_cell.length_a   1.000
_cell.length_b   1.000
_cell.length_c   1.000
_cell.angle_alpha   90.00
_cell.angle_beta   90.00
_cell.angle_gamma   90.00
#
_symmetry.space_group_name_H-M   'P 1'
#
loop_
_entity.id
_entity.type
_entity.pdbx_description
1 polymer ?
#
loop_
_entity_poly.entity_id
_entity_poly.type
_entity_poly.pdbx_seq_one_letter_code
_entity_poly.pdbx_strand_id
1 'polypeptide(L)'
;MFLVPPEGPSEALRRLDAGVPPWAAGYMLPAQRLGAIRTAEAGRYPYGTLESVLAHEATHMLLHDAVGDRLPLWFEEGVATWQGRKWSLEDILIYSSSLLTTDLPALADLDESFHGPAAQAGRAYAAAFSFVSWSTRRYGPGLVRNVLAAARSRPFEAAWKSAAGETLDSSEGAWRKESLIRYRWIPVVMASSPLWVGISFLALVAGARRRARAKVARERWADEETETETEEVVPEGPGTEGAAPGSGPAGTAASSSGLPVTTASASEPPASEPPVPAIPSPEPPEPEID
;
A
#
# COMPACT_ATOMS: atom_id res chain seq x y z
N MET A 1 17.66 29.17 -4.63
CA MET A 1 16.46 28.52 -5.18
C MET A 1 15.46 29.58 -5.58
N PHE A 2 14.97 29.54 -6.81
CA PHE A 2 13.95 30.48 -7.32
C PHE A 2 12.59 29.79 -7.46
N LEU A 3 11.51 30.55 -7.37
CA LEU A 3 10.17 30.06 -7.69
C LEU A 3 9.76 30.68 -9.03
N VAL A 4 9.39 29.83 -9.98
CA VAL A 4 8.85 30.21 -11.28
C VAL A 4 7.32 30.16 -11.18
N PRO A 5 6.63 31.30 -11.31
CA PRO A 5 5.19 31.35 -11.19
C PRO A 5 4.52 30.83 -12.49
N PRO A 6 3.20 30.57 -12.48
CA PRO A 6 2.50 30.00 -13.64
C PRO A 6 2.59 30.81 -14.93
N GLU A 7 2.82 32.13 -14.81
CA GLU A 7 2.99 33.07 -15.92
C GLU A 7 4.33 32.89 -16.65
N GLY A 8 5.25 32.12 -16.06
CA GLY A 8 6.53 31.74 -16.65
C GLY A 8 7.76 32.34 -15.94
N PRO A 9 8.97 31.95 -16.39
CA PRO A 9 10.23 32.39 -15.78
C PRO A 9 10.52 33.86 -16.04
N SER A 10 11.24 34.49 -15.12
CA SER A 10 11.80 35.83 -15.34
C SER A 10 12.81 35.82 -16.51
N GLU A 11 13.10 37.00 -17.07
CA GLU A 11 14.10 37.15 -18.14
C GLU A 11 15.45 36.48 -17.80
N ALA A 12 15.89 36.60 -16.54
CA ALA A 12 17.12 36.02 -16.06
C ALA A 12 17.12 34.48 -16.04
N LEU A 13 15.96 33.85 -15.82
CA LEU A 13 15.82 32.39 -15.75
C LEU A 13 15.40 31.78 -17.09
N ARG A 14 14.85 32.56 -18.02
CA ARG A 14 14.23 32.07 -19.26
C ARG A 14 15.14 31.17 -20.09
N ARG A 15 16.43 31.51 -20.22
CA ARG A 15 17.38 30.68 -20.97
C ARG A 15 17.64 29.33 -20.30
N LEU A 16 17.71 29.33 -18.97
CA LEU A 16 17.94 28.11 -18.19
C LEU A 16 16.69 27.22 -18.21
N ASP A 17 15.51 27.83 -18.02
CA ASP A 17 14.22 27.13 -18.03
C ASP A 17 13.91 26.47 -19.39
N ALA A 18 14.26 27.13 -20.49
CA ALA A 18 14.03 26.61 -21.86
C ALA A 18 14.82 25.33 -22.18
N GLY A 19 15.92 25.06 -21.46
CA GLY A 19 16.71 23.83 -21.61
C GLY A 19 16.17 22.64 -20.83
N VAL A 20 15.15 22.86 -19.98
CA VAL A 20 14.63 21.86 -19.06
C VAL A 20 13.29 21.34 -19.60
N PRO A 21 13.03 20.01 -19.56
CA PRO A 21 11.77 19.46 -20.02
C PRO A 21 10.55 20.14 -19.38
N PRO A 22 9.47 20.38 -20.14
CA PRO A 22 8.31 21.15 -19.64
C PRO A 22 7.54 20.43 -18.54
N TRP A 23 7.71 19.10 -18.41
CA TRP A 23 7.10 18.29 -17.37
C TRP A 23 7.85 18.32 -16.05
N ALA A 24 9.10 18.83 -16.01
CA ALA A 24 9.89 18.85 -14.79
C ALA A 24 9.36 19.92 -13.82
N ALA A 25 9.12 19.55 -12.58
CA ALA A 25 8.64 20.49 -11.56
C ALA A 25 9.75 21.39 -11.02
N GLY A 26 10.99 20.92 -11.04
CA GLY A 26 12.16 21.67 -10.61
C GLY A 26 13.36 21.32 -11.47
N TYR A 27 14.39 22.14 -11.33
CA TYR A 27 15.72 21.85 -11.87
C TYR A 27 16.77 22.53 -11.02
N MET A 28 17.95 21.92 -10.98
CA MET A 28 19.09 22.40 -10.21
C MET A 28 20.37 22.26 -11.05
N LEU A 29 21.22 23.28 -10.98
CA LEU A 29 22.61 23.27 -11.42
C LEU A 29 23.49 23.14 -10.17
N PRO A 30 23.87 21.91 -9.76
CA PRO A 30 24.45 21.68 -8.44
C PRO A 30 25.76 22.46 -8.22
N ALA A 31 26.66 22.45 -9.22
CA ALA A 31 27.94 23.17 -9.18
C ALA A 31 27.79 24.69 -8.97
N GLN A 32 26.68 25.28 -9.42
CA GLN A 32 26.39 26.71 -9.30
C GLN A 32 25.48 27.04 -8.11
N ARG A 33 24.97 26.02 -7.40
CA ARG A 33 23.96 26.15 -6.35
C ARG A 33 22.74 26.96 -6.80
N LEU A 34 22.41 26.85 -8.09
CA LEU A 34 21.38 27.62 -8.76
C LEU A 34 20.30 26.67 -9.26
N GLY A 35 19.05 26.92 -8.90
CA GLY A 35 17.93 26.10 -9.35
C GLY A 35 16.61 26.84 -9.19
N ALA A 36 15.57 26.29 -9.81
CA ALA A 36 14.23 26.85 -9.72
C ALA A 36 13.16 25.75 -9.62
N ILE A 37 12.03 26.08 -9.01
CA ILE A 37 10.82 25.25 -8.98
C ILE A 37 9.71 25.97 -9.75
N ARG A 38 9.06 25.26 -10.67
CA ARG A 38 7.84 25.68 -11.34
C ARG A 38 6.65 25.38 -10.43
N THR A 39 6.05 26.42 -9.86
CA THR A 39 4.99 26.24 -8.85
C THR A 39 3.74 25.57 -9.43
N ALA A 40 3.44 25.79 -10.71
CA ALA A 40 2.34 25.12 -11.43
C ALA A 40 2.53 23.60 -11.57
N GLU A 41 3.78 23.12 -11.52
CA GLU A 41 4.15 21.73 -11.74
C GLU A 41 4.46 20.99 -10.42
N ALA A 42 4.65 21.73 -9.31
CA ALA A 42 5.01 21.17 -8.01
C ALA A 42 4.00 20.17 -7.42
N GLY A 43 2.73 20.26 -7.84
CA GLY A 43 1.67 19.32 -7.48
C GLY A 43 1.62 18.06 -8.36
N ARG A 44 2.42 17.96 -9.42
CA ARG A 44 2.44 16.82 -10.33
C ARG A 44 3.44 15.75 -9.89
N TYR A 45 3.17 14.52 -10.32
CA TYR A 45 4.07 13.39 -10.19
C TYR A 45 5.46 13.69 -10.81
N PRO A 46 6.59 13.22 -10.23
CA PRO A 46 6.75 12.35 -9.05
C PRO A 46 6.65 13.08 -7.70
N TYR A 47 6.28 14.35 -7.70
CA TYR A 47 6.14 15.20 -6.53
C TYR A 47 4.68 15.25 -6.06
N GLY A 48 4.37 16.21 -5.20
CA GLY A 48 3.04 16.38 -4.63
C GLY A 48 2.91 17.66 -3.79
N THR A 49 4.04 18.22 -3.36
CA THR A 49 4.09 19.53 -2.69
C THR A 49 5.36 20.30 -3.09
N LEU A 50 5.35 21.62 -2.87
CA LEU A 50 6.52 22.47 -3.13
C LEU A 50 7.72 22.08 -2.26
N GLU A 51 7.48 21.73 -0.99
CA GLU A 51 8.50 21.27 -0.06
C GLU A 51 9.16 19.98 -0.54
N SER A 52 8.37 19.10 -1.17
CA SER A 52 8.89 17.87 -1.74
C SER A 52 9.83 18.13 -2.91
N VAL A 53 9.47 19.06 -3.81
CA VAL A 53 10.37 19.45 -4.91
C VAL A 53 11.62 20.12 -4.33
N LEU A 54 11.49 21.02 -3.36
CA LEU A 54 12.64 21.67 -2.72
C LEU A 54 13.60 20.66 -2.09
N ALA A 55 13.09 19.67 -1.36
CA ALA A 55 13.91 18.64 -0.76
C ALA A 55 14.58 17.74 -1.81
N HIS A 56 13.92 17.48 -2.94
CA HIS A 56 14.50 16.80 -4.10
C HIS A 56 15.68 17.59 -4.68
N GLU A 57 15.47 18.85 -5.04
CA GLU A 57 16.51 19.70 -5.64
C GLU A 57 17.67 19.97 -4.67
N ALA A 58 17.38 20.10 -3.37
CA ALA A 58 18.41 20.22 -2.34
C ALA A 58 19.23 18.94 -2.21
N THR A 59 18.63 17.76 -2.43
CA THR A 59 19.35 16.49 -2.40
C THR A 59 20.37 16.42 -3.54
N HIS A 60 20.03 16.86 -4.75
CA HIS A 60 20.98 16.95 -5.87
C HIS A 60 22.21 17.79 -5.53
N MET A 61 22.00 18.94 -4.87
CA MET A 61 23.11 19.77 -4.38
C MET A 61 23.99 19.03 -3.37
N LEU A 62 23.38 18.35 -2.38
CA LEU A 62 24.12 17.62 -1.35
C LEU A 62 24.88 16.41 -1.89
N LEU A 63 24.32 15.72 -2.89
CA LEU A 63 24.99 14.61 -3.58
C LEU A 63 26.19 15.12 -4.37
N HIS A 64 26.03 16.20 -5.13
CA HIS A 64 27.14 16.81 -5.87
C HIS A 64 28.25 17.31 -4.93
N ASP A 65 27.91 17.96 -3.81
CA ASP A 65 28.90 18.36 -2.79
C ASP A 65 29.65 17.15 -2.20
N ALA A 66 29.00 15.97 -2.12
CA ALA A 66 29.58 14.79 -1.51
C ALA A 66 30.55 14.03 -2.43
N VAL A 67 30.26 13.96 -3.73
CA VAL A 67 30.96 13.09 -4.69
C VAL A 67 31.13 13.66 -6.11
N GLY A 68 30.58 14.84 -6.42
CA GLY A 68 30.55 15.41 -7.77
C GLY A 68 29.71 14.56 -8.73
N ASP A 69 30.07 14.54 -10.01
CA ASP A 69 29.33 13.85 -11.08
C ASP A 69 29.70 12.37 -11.21
N ARG A 70 29.95 11.69 -10.07
CA ARG A 70 30.46 10.31 -10.03
C ARG A 70 29.37 9.25 -9.90
N LEU A 71 28.12 9.66 -9.68
CA LEU A 71 27.00 8.74 -9.50
C LEU A 71 26.25 8.58 -10.83
N PRO A 72 25.62 7.42 -11.06
CA PRO A 72 24.68 7.29 -12.18
C PRO A 72 23.42 8.10 -11.87
N LEU A 73 22.81 8.66 -12.92
CA LEU A 73 21.69 9.58 -12.79
C LEU A 73 20.50 8.93 -12.07
N TRP A 74 20.21 7.66 -12.38
CA TRP A 74 19.13 6.92 -11.71
C TRP A 74 19.31 6.84 -10.20
N PHE A 75 20.55 6.76 -9.70
CA PHE A 75 20.79 6.68 -8.26
C PHE A 75 20.58 8.04 -7.62
N GLU A 76 21.04 9.12 -8.26
CA GLU A 76 20.80 10.49 -7.81
C GLU A 76 19.29 10.78 -7.74
N GLU A 77 18.56 10.54 -8.83
CA GLU A 77 17.11 10.74 -8.88
C GLU A 77 16.37 9.84 -7.89
N GLY A 78 16.81 8.60 -7.72
CA GLY A 78 16.24 7.67 -6.74
C GLY A 78 16.42 8.15 -5.29
N VAL A 79 17.61 8.64 -4.94
CA VAL A 79 17.90 9.18 -3.60
C VAL A 79 17.19 10.51 -3.36
N ALA A 80 17.15 11.40 -4.35
CA ALA A 80 16.44 12.67 -4.29
C ALA A 80 14.93 12.45 -4.10
N THR A 81 14.34 11.52 -4.85
CA THR A 81 12.93 11.11 -4.69
C THR A 81 12.69 10.46 -3.33
N TRP A 82 13.66 9.71 -2.80
CA TRP A 82 13.56 9.04 -1.51
C TRP A 82 13.62 10.03 -0.32
N GLN A 83 14.48 11.06 -0.39
CA GLN A 83 14.56 12.09 0.64
C GLN A 83 13.50 13.17 0.53
N GLY A 84 12.97 13.42 -0.66
CA GLY A 84 12.01 14.47 -0.91
C GLY A 84 10.68 14.33 -0.15
N ARG A 85 10.37 13.21 0.50
CA ARG A 85 8.99 12.91 0.91
C ARG A 85 8.83 12.06 2.18
N LYS A 86 7.82 12.41 2.98
CA LYS A 86 7.05 11.47 3.81
C LYS A 86 5.89 10.96 2.95
N TRP A 87 5.99 9.75 2.38
CA TRP A 87 4.92 9.22 1.51
C TRP A 87 3.76 8.68 2.35
N SER A 88 2.52 8.95 1.91
CA SER A 88 1.34 8.22 2.37
C SER A 88 1.28 6.84 1.69
N LEU A 89 0.54 5.90 2.28
CA LEU A 89 0.33 4.57 1.67
C LEU A 89 -0.35 4.67 0.29
N GLU A 90 -1.16 5.71 0.06
CA GLU A 90 -1.87 5.94 -1.20
C GLU A 90 -0.94 6.36 -2.33
N ASP A 91 0.03 7.24 -2.02
CA ASP A 91 1.05 7.63 -2.99
C ASP A 91 1.91 6.41 -3.42
N ILE A 92 2.20 5.49 -2.49
CA ILE A 92 2.90 4.22 -2.75
C ILE A 92 2.05 3.28 -3.62
N LEU A 93 0.72 3.28 -3.45
CA LEU A 93 -0.22 2.47 -4.25
C LEU A 93 -0.36 3.01 -5.68
N ILE A 94 -0.45 4.34 -5.86
CA ILE A 94 -0.46 4.97 -7.18
C ILE A 94 0.89 4.72 -7.89
N TYR A 95 1.99 4.94 -7.17
CA TYR A 95 3.34 4.66 -7.65
C TYR A 95 3.51 3.19 -8.07
N SER A 96 3.06 2.25 -7.25
CA SER A 96 3.12 0.82 -7.57
C SER A 96 2.16 0.39 -8.69
N SER A 97 1.02 1.04 -8.87
CA SER A 97 0.09 0.76 -9.98
C SER A 97 0.70 1.07 -11.36
N SER A 98 1.56 2.09 -11.44
CA SER A 98 2.34 2.39 -12.66
C SER A 98 3.43 1.35 -12.95
N LEU A 99 3.96 0.73 -11.89
CA LEU A 99 4.95 -0.35 -11.93
C LEU A 99 4.33 -1.73 -12.22
N LEU A 100 3.01 -1.87 -12.04
CA LEU A 100 2.28 -3.13 -12.09
C LEU A 100 1.94 -3.59 -13.52
N THR A 101 2.02 -2.70 -14.52
CA THR A 101 1.48 -2.94 -15.87
C THR A 101 2.54 -3.14 -16.95
N THR A 102 3.84 -3.00 -16.65
CA THR A 102 4.92 -3.20 -17.64
C THR A 102 6.20 -3.68 -16.94
N ASP A 103 7.00 -4.48 -17.64
CA ASP A 103 8.33 -4.87 -17.18
C ASP A 103 9.16 -3.64 -16.81
N LEU A 104 9.72 -3.65 -15.60
CA LEU A 104 10.59 -2.58 -15.12
C LEU A 104 11.87 -2.50 -15.96
N PRO A 105 12.24 -1.32 -16.49
CA PRO A 105 13.49 -1.16 -17.25
C PRO A 105 14.71 -1.58 -16.42
N ALA A 106 15.78 -2.05 -17.06
CA ALA A 106 17.05 -2.31 -16.38
C ALA A 106 17.55 -1.04 -15.69
N LEU A 107 18.23 -1.17 -14.54
CA LEU A 107 18.86 0.01 -13.91
C LEU A 107 19.80 0.72 -14.89
N ALA A 108 20.49 -0.06 -15.74
CA ALA A 108 21.36 0.44 -16.80
C ALA A 108 20.64 1.28 -17.88
N ASP A 109 19.32 1.11 -18.05
CA ASP A 109 18.51 1.82 -19.05
C ASP A 109 17.80 3.06 -18.47
N LEU A 110 17.87 3.26 -17.16
CA LEU A 110 17.12 4.33 -16.49
C LEU A 110 17.67 5.72 -16.84
N ASP A 111 18.99 5.88 -16.92
CA ASP A 111 19.64 7.16 -17.21
C ASP A 111 19.14 7.75 -18.54
N GLU A 112 19.03 6.91 -19.58
CA GLU A 112 18.46 7.31 -20.88
C GLU A 112 16.97 7.63 -20.76
N SER A 113 16.24 6.85 -19.94
CA SER A 113 14.79 7.00 -19.79
C SER A 113 14.37 8.34 -19.16
N PHE A 114 15.23 9.00 -18.39
CA PHE A 114 14.96 10.35 -17.85
C PHE A 114 14.95 11.44 -18.94
N HIS A 115 15.67 11.23 -20.04
CA HIS A 115 15.70 12.15 -21.18
C HIS A 115 14.52 11.97 -22.13
N GLY A 116 13.70 10.95 -21.88
CA GLY A 116 12.53 10.62 -22.68
C GLY A 116 11.28 11.47 -22.39
N PRO A 117 10.13 11.09 -22.99
CA PRO A 117 8.84 11.71 -22.69
C PRO A 117 8.44 11.53 -21.22
N ALA A 118 7.56 12.40 -20.71
CA ALA A 118 7.12 12.41 -19.32
C ALA A 118 6.68 11.03 -18.78
N ALA A 119 6.00 10.22 -19.58
CA ALA A 119 5.58 8.88 -19.18
C ALA A 119 6.75 7.87 -19.04
N GLN A 120 7.82 8.06 -19.83
CA GLN A 120 9.04 7.25 -19.71
C GLN A 120 9.88 7.70 -18.52
N ALA A 121 10.09 9.02 -18.37
CA ALA A 121 10.79 9.59 -17.22
C ALA A 121 10.08 9.22 -15.91
N GLY A 122 8.74 9.29 -15.90
CA GLY A 122 7.94 8.89 -14.74
C GLY A 122 8.15 7.43 -14.34
N ARG A 123 8.27 6.50 -15.30
CA ARG A 123 8.63 5.10 -15.03
C ARG A 123 10.06 4.95 -14.53
N ALA A 124 10.99 5.79 -14.99
CA ALA A 124 12.37 5.78 -14.51
C ALA A 124 12.48 6.24 -13.05
N TYR A 125 11.80 7.34 -12.69
CA TYR A 125 11.58 7.74 -11.30
C TYR A 125 10.93 6.61 -10.49
N ALA A 126 9.97 5.91 -11.10
CA ALA A 126 9.27 4.79 -10.49
C ALA A 126 10.18 3.58 -10.17
N ALA A 127 11.13 3.28 -11.05
CA ALA A 127 12.08 2.20 -10.86
C ALA A 127 13.18 2.59 -9.87
N ALA A 128 13.77 3.77 -10.04
CA ALA A 128 14.88 4.27 -9.25
C ALA A 128 14.54 4.35 -7.75
N PHE A 129 13.44 5.01 -7.39
CA PHE A 129 13.05 5.10 -5.98
C PHE A 129 12.62 3.75 -5.41
N SER A 130 11.95 2.88 -6.18
CA SER A 130 11.60 1.53 -5.74
C SER A 130 12.87 0.75 -5.35
N PHE A 131 13.90 0.80 -6.20
CA PHE A 131 15.17 0.12 -5.96
C PHE A 131 15.92 0.72 -4.75
N VAL A 132 16.06 2.04 -4.66
CA VAL A 132 16.71 2.70 -3.51
C VAL A 132 15.98 2.40 -2.19
N SER A 133 14.64 2.47 -2.20
CA SER A 133 13.80 2.15 -1.04
C SER A 133 13.92 0.69 -0.63
N TRP A 134 13.95 -0.24 -1.58
CA TRP A 134 14.18 -1.65 -1.29
C TRP A 134 15.59 -1.88 -0.72
N SER A 135 16.59 -1.24 -1.31
CA SER A 135 18.00 -1.39 -0.91
C SER A 135 18.25 -0.88 0.50
N THR A 136 17.71 0.29 0.86
CA THR A 136 17.83 0.85 2.22
C THR A 136 17.12 -0.01 3.27
N ARG A 137 16.01 -0.68 2.92
CA ARG A 137 15.38 -1.66 3.82
C ARG A 137 16.19 -2.95 3.97
N ARG A 138 16.80 -3.43 2.87
CA ARG A 138 17.55 -4.69 2.85
C ARG A 138 18.92 -4.59 3.50
N TYR A 139 19.69 -3.56 3.15
CA TYR A 139 21.07 -3.36 3.59
C TYR A 139 21.19 -2.39 4.78
N GLY A 140 20.08 -1.76 5.17
CA GLY A 140 19.98 -0.87 6.32
C GLY A 140 20.06 0.62 5.97
N PRO A 141 19.69 1.49 6.93
CA PRO A 141 19.54 2.93 6.71
C PRO A 141 20.86 3.65 6.39
N GLY A 142 22.00 3.03 6.70
CA GLY A 142 23.33 3.58 6.41
C GLY A 142 23.80 3.38 4.97
N LEU A 143 23.05 2.64 4.13
CA LEU A 143 23.48 2.25 2.79
C LEU A 143 23.91 3.45 1.94
N VAL A 144 23.03 4.43 1.75
CA VAL A 144 23.30 5.61 0.89
C VAL A 144 24.56 6.32 1.36
N ARG A 145 24.68 6.59 2.67
CA ARG A 145 25.88 7.21 3.26
C ARG A 145 27.15 6.42 2.95
N ASN A 146 27.10 5.09 3.08
CA ASN A 146 28.25 4.22 2.84
C ASN A 146 28.63 4.18 1.35
N VAL A 147 27.65 4.16 0.44
CA VAL A 147 27.87 4.27 -1.02
C VAL A 147 28.56 5.59 -1.35
N LEU A 148 28.04 6.71 -0.85
CA LEU A 148 28.63 8.03 -1.09
C LEU A 148 30.06 8.12 -0.55
N ALA A 149 30.31 7.62 0.66
CA ALA A 149 31.65 7.61 1.24
C ALA A 149 32.66 6.84 0.37
N ALA A 150 32.25 5.67 -0.16
CA ALA A 150 33.11 4.86 -1.02
C ALA A 150 33.28 5.46 -2.44
N ALA A 151 32.23 6.05 -3.00
CA ALA A 151 32.23 6.65 -4.34
C ALA A 151 33.17 7.87 -4.49
N ARG A 152 33.59 8.49 -3.37
CA ARG A 152 34.63 9.54 -3.37
C ARG A 152 35.95 9.11 -4.00
N SER A 153 36.26 7.82 -3.97
CA SER A 153 37.56 7.28 -4.41
C SER A 153 37.45 6.06 -5.33
N ARG A 154 36.25 5.56 -5.58
CA ARG A 154 36.01 4.33 -6.34
C ARG A 154 34.89 4.53 -7.36
N PRO A 155 34.90 3.79 -8.47
CA PRO A 155 33.74 3.69 -9.36
C PRO A 155 32.48 3.28 -8.60
N PHE A 156 31.31 3.72 -9.08
CA PHE A 156 30.04 3.54 -8.40
C PHE A 156 29.73 2.07 -8.07
N GLU A 157 29.97 1.14 -8.99
CA GLU A 157 29.71 -0.29 -8.81
C GLU A 157 30.57 -0.89 -7.70
N ALA A 158 31.83 -0.44 -7.59
CA ALA A 158 32.74 -0.84 -6.52
C ALA A 158 32.33 -0.21 -5.18
N ALA A 159 31.83 1.03 -5.19
CA ALA A 159 31.28 1.69 -4.02
C ALA A 159 30.01 0.98 -3.52
N TRP A 160 29.10 0.63 -4.42
CA TRP A 160 27.91 -0.19 -4.16
C TRP A 160 28.29 -1.51 -3.51
N LYS A 161 29.19 -2.28 -4.14
CA LYS A 161 29.64 -3.57 -3.61
C LYS A 161 30.23 -3.46 -2.22
N SER A 162 31.01 -2.40 -1.96
CA SER A 162 31.58 -2.16 -0.64
C SER A 162 30.55 -1.83 0.43
N ALA A 163 29.42 -1.22 0.05
CA ALA A 163 28.39 -0.78 0.98
C ALA A 163 27.28 -1.81 1.20
N ALA A 164 26.84 -2.49 0.13
CA ALA A 164 25.78 -3.49 0.13
C ALA A 164 26.30 -4.92 0.43
N GLY A 165 27.59 -5.17 0.25
CA GLY A 165 28.21 -6.49 0.40
C GLY A 165 28.04 -7.42 -0.82
N GLU A 166 27.28 -7.01 -1.83
CA GLU A 166 27.07 -7.73 -3.09
C GLU A 166 27.11 -6.80 -4.30
N THR A 167 27.25 -7.34 -5.51
CA THR A 167 27.31 -6.52 -6.74
C THR A 167 25.97 -5.84 -7.01
N LEU A 168 26.01 -4.73 -7.75
CA LEU A 168 24.80 -4.02 -8.18
C LEU A 168 23.85 -4.94 -8.96
N ASP A 169 24.37 -5.76 -9.87
CA ASP A 169 23.58 -6.74 -10.63
C ASP A 169 22.89 -7.78 -9.74
N SER A 170 23.56 -8.24 -8.67
CA SER A 170 22.97 -9.17 -7.70
C SER A 170 21.83 -8.50 -6.93
N SER A 171 22.06 -7.26 -6.47
CA SER A 171 21.03 -6.44 -5.84
C SER A 171 19.83 -6.21 -6.77
N GLU A 172 20.06 -5.87 -8.03
CA GLU A 172 19.01 -5.67 -9.02
C GLU A 172 18.20 -6.95 -9.25
N GLY A 173 18.87 -8.09 -9.45
CA GLY A 173 18.22 -9.38 -9.62
C GLY A 173 17.35 -9.78 -8.42
N ALA A 174 17.87 -9.57 -7.20
CA ALA A 174 17.12 -9.80 -5.97
C ALA A 174 15.91 -8.86 -5.84
N TRP A 175 16.09 -7.56 -6.09
CA TRP A 175 15.01 -6.58 -6.08
C TRP A 175 13.92 -6.93 -7.08
N ARG A 176 14.27 -7.28 -8.32
CA ARG A 176 13.32 -7.70 -9.36
C ARG A 176 12.52 -8.91 -8.88
N LYS A 177 13.19 -9.94 -8.35
CA LYS A 177 12.52 -11.15 -7.84
C LYS A 177 11.54 -10.84 -6.69
N GLU A 178 11.96 -10.01 -5.74
CA GLU A 178 11.14 -9.69 -4.56
C GLU A 178 9.99 -8.72 -4.88
N SER A 179 10.23 -7.75 -5.77
CA SER A 179 9.24 -6.77 -6.22
C SER A 179 8.17 -7.44 -7.07
N LEU A 180 8.55 -8.29 -8.03
CA LEU A 180 7.59 -9.00 -8.89
C LEU A 180 6.66 -9.93 -8.09
N ILE A 181 7.13 -10.51 -6.99
CA ILE A 181 6.27 -11.34 -6.12
C ILE A 181 5.27 -10.47 -5.36
N ARG A 182 5.68 -9.31 -4.82
CA ARG A 182 4.78 -8.44 -4.06
C ARG A 182 3.71 -7.77 -4.93
N TYR A 183 4.02 -7.46 -6.18
CA TYR A 183 3.11 -6.76 -7.08
C TYR A 183 2.13 -7.72 -7.80
N ARG A 184 2.51 -8.96 -8.11
CA ARG A 184 1.62 -9.91 -8.83
C ARG A 184 0.31 -10.27 -8.11
N TRP A 185 0.24 -10.17 -6.78
CA TRP A 185 -0.97 -10.53 -6.02
C TRP A 185 -1.85 -9.33 -5.64
N ILE A 186 -1.37 -8.09 -5.77
CA ILE A 186 -2.14 -6.89 -5.38
C ILE A 186 -3.41 -6.73 -6.23
N PRO A 187 -3.39 -6.88 -7.57
CA PRO A 187 -4.61 -6.86 -8.38
C PRO A 187 -5.56 -8.02 -8.05
N VAL A 188 -5.01 -9.17 -7.68
CA VAL A 188 -5.79 -10.36 -7.30
C VAL A 188 -6.52 -10.13 -5.98
N VAL A 189 -5.91 -9.44 -5.01
CA VAL A 189 -6.54 -9.12 -3.72
C VAL A 189 -7.49 -7.93 -3.82
N MET A 190 -7.17 -6.93 -4.65
CA MET A 190 -7.94 -5.69 -4.79
C MET A 190 -9.08 -5.77 -5.81
N ALA A 191 -9.14 -6.80 -6.63
CA ALA A 191 -10.35 -7.06 -7.42
C ALA A 191 -11.54 -7.21 -6.45
N SER A 192 -12.72 -6.71 -6.81
CA SER A 192 -13.94 -6.81 -5.97
C SER A 192 -14.47 -8.27 -5.84
N SER A 193 -13.87 -9.21 -6.58
CA SER A 193 -14.33 -10.59 -6.79
C SER A 193 -13.82 -11.69 -5.82
N PRO A 194 -12.61 -11.64 -5.21
CA PRO A 194 -12.05 -12.73 -4.40
C PRO A 194 -12.81 -12.96 -3.10
N LEU A 195 -13.38 -11.89 -2.53
CA LEU A 195 -14.22 -11.99 -1.34
C LEU A 195 -15.47 -12.84 -1.62
N TRP A 196 -16.11 -12.63 -2.77
CA TRP A 196 -17.25 -13.45 -3.21
C TRP A 196 -16.86 -14.89 -3.56
N VAL A 197 -15.67 -15.11 -4.16
CA VAL A 197 -15.15 -16.46 -4.41
C VAL A 197 -14.87 -17.19 -3.09
N GLY A 198 -14.27 -16.52 -2.11
CA GLY A 198 -14.03 -17.07 -0.77
C GLY A 198 -15.31 -17.40 -0.02
N ILE A 199 -16.30 -16.49 -0.02
CA ILE A 199 -17.62 -16.73 0.58
C ILE A 199 -18.33 -17.90 -0.11
N SER A 200 -18.29 -17.96 -1.44
CA SER A 200 -18.92 -19.04 -2.22
C SER A 200 -18.26 -20.40 -1.93
N PHE A 201 -16.94 -20.44 -1.83
CA PHE A 201 -16.20 -21.64 -1.45
C PHE A 201 -16.54 -22.11 -0.03
N LEU A 202 -16.57 -21.18 0.95
CA LEU A 202 -16.99 -21.48 2.32
C LEU A 202 -18.44 -22.00 2.37
N ALA A 203 -19.35 -21.41 1.59
CA ALA A 203 -20.73 -21.85 1.50
C ALA A 203 -20.85 -23.27 0.90
N LEU A 204 -20.07 -23.59 -0.14
CA LEU A 204 -20.00 -24.93 -0.72
C LEU A 204 -19.48 -25.96 0.29
N VAL A 205 -18.40 -25.64 1.02
CA VAL A 205 -17.84 -26.53 2.05
C VAL A 205 -18.82 -26.72 3.22
N ALA A 206 -19.49 -25.65 3.67
CA ALA A 206 -20.51 -25.74 4.70
C ALA A 206 -21.71 -26.57 4.24
N GLY A 207 -22.16 -26.39 3.00
CA GLY A 207 -23.22 -27.18 2.38
C GLY A 207 -22.87 -28.66 2.24
N ALA A 208 -21.64 -28.97 1.79
CA ALA A 208 -21.14 -30.33 1.70
C ALA A 208 -21.06 -31.00 3.09
N ARG A 209 -20.54 -30.29 4.10
CA ARG A 209 -20.52 -30.78 5.50
C ARG A 209 -21.91 -30.99 6.07
N ARG A 210 -22.86 -30.08 5.79
CA ARG A 210 -24.26 -30.22 6.19
C ARG A 210 -24.91 -31.43 5.53
N ARG A 211 -24.68 -31.64 4.23
CA ARG A 211 -25.22 -32.80 3.48
C ARG A 211 -24.62 -34.12 3.97
N ALA A 212 -23.32 -34.14 4.26
CA ALA A 212 -22.66 -35.31 4.86
C ALA A 212 -23.25 -35.66 6.23
N ARG A 213 -23.43 -34.66 7.11
CA ARG A 213 -24.08 -34.87 8.43
C ARG A 213 -25.54 -35.31 8.31
N ALA A 214 -26.29 -34.75 7.36
CA ALA A 214 -27.69 -35.13 7.11
C ALA A 214 -27.82 -36.52 6.45
N LYS A 215 -26.80 -37.03 5.75
CA LYS A 215 -26.77 -38.40 5.25
C LYS A 215 -26.60 -39.39 6.41
N VAL A 216 -25.62 -39.12 7.28
CA VAL A 216 -25.37 -39.95 8.49
C VAL A 216 -26.58 -39.97 9.42
N ALA A 217 -27.29 -38.85 9.58
CA ALA A 217 -28.51 -38.81 10.40
C ALA A 217 -29.66 -39.64 9.81
N ARG A 218 -29.80 -39.69 8.48
CA ARG A 218 -30.85 -40.48 7.80
C ARG A 218 -30.55 -41.97 7.77
N GLU A 219 -29.27 -42.34 7.68
CA GLU A 219 -28.83 -43.74 7.79
C GLU A 219 -29.14 -44.28 9.19
N ARG A 220 -28.92 -43.50 10.25
CA ARG A 220 -29.29 -43.86 11.62
C ARG A 220 -30.79 -44.09 11.82
N TRP A 221 -31.64 -43.23 11.24
CA TRP A 221 -33.09 -43.40 11.33
C TRP A 221 -33.60 -44.60 10.53
N ALA A 222 -32.95 -44.93 9.40
CA ALA A 222 -33.30 -46.12 8.62
C ALA A 222 -32.93 -47.42 9.38
N ASP A 223 -31.81 -47.42 10.10
CA ASP A 223 -31.42 -48.56 10.94
C ASP A 223 -32.39 -48.74 12.13
N GLU A 224 -32.84 -47.64 12.75
CA GLU A 224 -33.84 -47.64 13.83
C GLU A 224 -35.23 -48.10 13.34
N GLU A 225 -35.71 -47.65 12.18
CA GLU A 225 -36.99 -48.11 11.59
C GLU A 225 -36.94 -49.60 11.21
N THR A 226 -35.79 -50.11 10.75
CA THR A 226 -35.63 -51.53 10.41
C THR A 226 -35.63 -52.42 11.66
N GLU A 227 -35.01 -51.97 12.77
CA GLU A 227 -35.06 -52.67 14.06
C GLU A 227 -36.49 -52.67 14.64
N THR A 228 -37.21 -51.55 14.53
CA THR A 228 -38.58 -51.43 15.06
C THR A 228 -39.58 -52.29 14.27
N GLU A 229 -39.46 -52.36 12.93
CA GLU A 229 -40.29 -53.25 12.10
C GLU A 229 -40.00 -54.74 12.35
N THR A 230 -38.77 -55.11 12.71
CA THR A 230 -38.47 -56.50 13.11
C THR A 230 -38.99 -56.87 14.51
N GLU A 231 -39.22 -55.90 15.39
CA GLU A 231 -39.72 -56.12 16.74
C GLU A 231 -41.27 -56.15 16.80
N GLU A 232 -41.96 -55.51 15.84
CA GLU A 232 -43.44 -55.42 15.80
C GLU A 232 -44.13 -56.66 15.17
N VAL A 233 -43.38 -57.62 14.61
CA VAL A 233 -43.94 -58.89 14.09
C VAL A 233 -43.95 -59.98 15.18
N VAL A 234 -44.85 -59.86 16.15
CA VAL A 234 -45.21 -60.94 17.11
C VAL A 234 -46.66 -61.36 16.85
N PRO A 235 -46.95 -62.65 16.55
CA PRO A 235 -48.29 -63.09 16.19
C PRO A 235 -49.24 -63.10 17.39
N GLU A 236 -50.45 -62.60 17.15
CA GLU A 236 -51.51 -62.40 18.14
C GLU A 236 -52.33 -63.68 18.45
N GLY A 237 -52.71 -63.82 19.73
CA GLY A 237 -53.99 -64.43 20.17
C GLY A 237 -53.94 -65.49 21.29
N PRO A 238 -55.05 -65.77 22.03
CA PRO A 238 -56.14 -64.88 22.47
C PRO A 238 -56.65 -65.12 23.94
N GLY A 239 -57.43 -64.16 24.49
CA GLY A 239 -58.36 -64.29 25.65
C GLY A 239 -57.73 -64.35 27.05
N THR A 240 -58.26 -63.78 28.16
CA THR A 240 -59.64 -63.59 28.63
C THR A 240 -59.76 -62.49 29.72
N GLU A 241 -61.02 -62.09 29.93
CA GLU A 241 -61.65 -61.09 30.83
C GLU A 241 -61.14 -60.91 32.27
N GLY A 242 -61.38 -59.72 32.85
CA GLY A 242 -61.51 -59.55 34.31
C GLY A 242 -61.47 -58.13 34.89
N ALA A 243 -62.64 -57.49 35.04
CA ALA A 243 -63.10 -56.58 36.11
C ALA A 243 -62.39 -55.23 36.45
N ALA A 244 -63.21 -54.17 36.51
CA ALA A 244 -62.95 -52.79 36.95
C ALA A 244 -63.28 -52.59 38.47
N PRO A 245 -63.47 -51.36 39.04
CA PRO A 245 -63.01 -50.01 38.68
C PRO A 245 -62.44 -49.20 39.89
N GLY A 246 -61.88 -48.02 39.65
CA GLY A 246 -61.53 -47.03 40.70
C GLY A 246 -61.41 -45.61 40.15
N SER A 247 -62.31 -44.75 40.62
CA SER A 247 -62.62 -43.38 40.19
C SER A 247 -61.83 -42.27 40.90
N GLY A 248 -61.59 -41.14 40.22
CA GLY A 248 -61.50 -39.80 40.85
C GLY A 248 -60.28 -38.93 40.51
N PRO A 249 -60.38 -37.58 40.56
CA PRO A 249 -60.05 -36.77 39.37
C PRO A 249 -59.11 -35.56 39.59
N ALA A 250 -58.79 -34.93 38.45
CA ALA A 250 -58.62 -33.49 38.20
C ALA A 250 -57.47 -32.69 38.86
N GLY A 251 -56.72 -31.98 38.01
CA GLY A 251 -55.77 -30.94 38.39
C GLY A 251 -55.24 -30.15 37.18
N THR A 252 -56.01 -29.17 36.74
CA THR A 252 -55.74 -28.13 35.73
C THR A 252 -54.66 -27.11 36.12
N ALA A 253 -53.85 -26.65 35.15
CA ALA A 253 -53.42 -25.25 34.91
C ALA A 253 -52.44 -25.21 33.70
N ALA A 254 -52.78 -24.67 32.52
CA ALA A 254 -52.71 -23.25 32.12
C ALA A 254 -51.28 -22.65 32.23
N SER A 255 -50.50 -22.49 31.15
CA SER A 255 -50.56 -21.53 30.02
C SER A 255 -49.90 -20.16 30.27
N SER A 256 -49.39 -19.55 29.19
CA SER A 256 -48.61 -18.31 29.00
C SER A 256 -47.07 -18.47 29.14
N SER A 257 -46.23 -18.39 28.10
CA SER A 257 -46.11 -17.51 26.91
C SER A 257 -45.95 -16.03 27.24
N GLY A 258 -44.72 -15.54 27.13
CA GLY A 258 -44.36 -14.12 27.22
C GLY A 258 -42.94 -13.87 26.69
N LEU A 259 -42.83 -13.46 25.43
CA LEU A 259 -41.65 -12.81 24.84
C LEU A 259 -41.60 -11.33 25.29
N PRO A 260 -40.41 -10.70 25.25
CA PRO A 260 -40.28 -9.39 24.63
C PRO A 260 -39.12 -9.39 23.62
N VAL A 261 -39.35 -9.10 22.35
CA VAL A 261 -39.43 -7.78 21.70
C VAL A 261 -38.13 -6.96 21.81
N THR A 262 -37.55 -6.83 20.62
CA THR A 262 -36.47 -5.95 20.15
C THR A 262 -36.73 -4.46 20.41
N THR A 263 -35.69 -3.71 20.73
CA THR A 263 -35.58 -2.30 20.35
C THR A 263 -34.17 -2.03 19.82
N ALA A 264 -34.13 -1.54 18.58
CA ALA A 264 -32.98 -0.92 17.96
C ALA A 264 -32.95 0.56 18.39
N SER A 265 -31.77 1.10 18.72
CA SER A 265 -31.60 2.54 18.92
C SER A 265 -30.33 3.05 18.23
N ALA A 266 -30.62 3.91 17.27
CA ALA A 266 -29.88 4.95 16.55
C ALA A 266 -28.38 5.18 16.81
N SER A 267 -27.72 5.41 15.66
CA SER A 267 -26.39 5.96 15.41
C SER A 267 -26.16 7.35 16.03
N GLU A 268 -24.95 7.53 16.54
CA GLU A 268 -24.40 8.79 17.07
C GLU A 268 -23.54 9.46 15.97
N PRO A 269 -23.67 10.77 15.71
CA PRO A 269 -22.82 11.48 14.74
C PRO A 269 -21.49 11.93 15.37
N PRO A 270 -20.39 12.04 14.60
CA PRO A 270 -19.08 12.41 15.15
C PRO A 270 -19.00 13.89 15.53
N ALA A 271 -18.29 14.15 16.64
CA ALA A 271 -18.04 15.45 17.22
C ALA A 271 -17.21 16.37 16.29
N SER A 272 -17.61 17.63 16.26
CA SER A 272 -16.97 18.77 15.58
C SER A 272 -15.60 19.12 16.16
N GLU A 273 -14.61 19.36 15.29
CA GLU A 273 -13.26 19.81 15.64
C GLU A 273 -13.23 21.20 16.33
N PRO A 274 -12.27 21.44 17.25
CA PRO A 274 -12.08 22.76 17.86
C PRO A 274 -11.34 23.73 16.91
N PRO A 275 -11.57 25.06 17.04
CA PRO A 275 -10.97 26.05 16.16
C PRO A 275 -9.45 26.25 16.40
N VAL A 276 -8.72 26.49 15.31
CA VAL A 276 -7.28 26.78 15.27
C VAL A 276 -6.99 28.18 15.84
N PRO A 277 -6.00 28.36 16.73
CA PRO A 277 -5.63 29.68 17.24
C PRO A 277 -4.91 30.53 16.17
N ALA A 278 -5.23 31.83 16.14
CA ALA A 278 -4.65 32.80 15.22
C ALA A 278 -3.15 33.06 15.52
N ILE A 279 -2.34 33.11 14.46
CA ILE A 279 -0.91 33.45 14.52
C ILE A 279 -0.77 34.98 14.68
N PRO A 280 -0.07 35.50 15.70
CA PRO A 280 0.19 36.93 15.82
C PRO A 280 1.12 37.43 14.72
N SER A 281 0.86 38.64 14.22
CA SER A 281 1.68 39.31 13.20
C SER A 281 3.11 39.60 13.70
N PRO A 282 4.14 39.55 12.83
CA PRO A 282 5.50 39.86 13.24
C PRO A 282 5.65 41.33 13.62
N GLU A 283 6.33 41.56 14.73
CA GLU A 283 6.71 42.87 15.27
C GLU A 283 7.76 43.54 14.35
N PRO A 284 7.69 44.86 14.10
CA PRO A 284 8.67 45.53 13.25
C PRO A 284 10.06 45.58 13.92
N PRO A 285 11.15 45.56 13.14
CA PRO A 285 12.51 45.57 13.69
C PRO A 285 12.80 46.91 14.40
N GLU A 286 13.42 46.81 15.58
CA GLU A 286 13.96 47.96 16.31
C GLU A 286 15.08 48.65 15.51
N PRO A 287 15.22 49.99 15.60
CA PRO A 287 16.27 50.72 14.90
C PRO A 287 17.65 50.41 15.48
N GLU A 288 18.60 50.03 14.63
CA GLU A 288 20.03 49.94 14.96
C GLU A 288 20.53 51.28 15.51
N ILE A 289 21.15 51.22 16.68
CA ILE A 289 21.91 52.33 17.27
C ILE A 289 23.36 52.16 16.79
N ASP A 290 23.87 53.23 16.16
CA ASP A 290 25.26 53.44 15.70
C ASP A 290 26.34 53.11 16.76
#